data_AF-A0A1I8IF63-F1
#
_entry.id   AF-A0A1I8IF63-F1
#
_cell.length_a   1.000
_cell.length_b   1.000
_cell.length_c   1.000
_cell.angle_alpha   90.00
_cell.angle_beta   90.00
_cell.angle_gamma   90.00
#
_symmetry.space_group_name_H-M   'P 1'
#
loop_
_entity.id
_entity.type
_entity.pdbx_description
1 polymer ?
#
loop_
_entity_poly.entity_id
_entity_poly.type
_entity_poly.pdbx_seq_one_letter_code
_entity_poly.pdbx_strand_id
1 'polypeptide(L)'
;MACASRILRAAVAICCGLLLLPGPAQAESCDYVSTAAGPCDATATQGSCADYYQAFADTSYQYIRSPNYPGPYADNQVCRWVLSACRCSNPLRPEAKFRVEFEVLDFEIQDSPSCTQDFVEVKDGKRLWAHSFGQYCGNSCVKGNSNNLTQSTGLHLLVTFQTDVFNARQPQKYRGFQARYRCVELGKLLRSPVLELV
;
A
#
# COMPACT_ATOMS: atom_id res chain seq x y z
N MET A 1 -35.39 32.14 -6.43
CA MET A 1 -35.14 30.71 -6.20
C MET A 1 -34.34 30.57 -4.93
N ALA A 2 -34.94 29.96 -3.92
CA ALA A 2 -34.43 29.80 -2.58
C ALA A 2 -33.76 28.43 -2.42
N CYS A 3 -32.75 28.35 -1.57
CA CYS A 3 -32.73 27.33 -0.53
C CYS A 3 -32.19 27.98 0.74
N ALA A 4 -33.08 28.12 1.74
CA ALA A 4 -32.83 28.74 3.02
C ALA A 4 -32.47 27.69 4.08
N SER A 5 -31.67 28.14 5.04
CA SER A 5 -31.36 27.61 6.38
C SER A 5 -32.36 26.62 7.01
N ARG A 6 -31.83 25.63 7.76
CA ARG A 6 -32.29 25.38 9.14
C ARG A 6 -31.20 24.78 10.04
N ILE A 7 -30.89 25.60 11.04
CA ILE A 7 -30.12 25.37 12.26
C ILE A 7 -30.67 24.15 13.03
N LEU A 8 -29.80 23.20 13.42
CA LEU A 8 -29.99 22.47 14.67
C LEU A 8 -29.15 23.16 15.75
N ARG A 9 -29.85 23.61 16.78
CA ARG A 9 -29.34 24.42 17.88
C ARG A 9 -28.29 23.63 18.66
N ALA A 10 -27.09 24.18 18.79
CA ALA A 10 -26.19 23.78 19.87
C ALA A 10 -26.87 24.19 21.19
N ALA A 11 -27.21 23.23 22.02
CA ALA A 11 -27.59 23.50 23.40
C ALA A 11 -26.36 24.10 24.09
N VAL A 12 -26.45 25.37 24.46
CA VAL A 12 -25.47 26.03 25.32
C VAL A 12 -25.67 25.47 26.73
N ALA A 13 -24.81 24.55 27.15
CA ALA A 13 -24.57 24.36 28.57
C ALA A 13 -23.58 25.45 29.00
N ILE A 14 -24.12 26.51 29.63
CA ILE A 14 -23.30 27.49 30.35
C ILE A 14 -22.75 26.74 31.57
N CYS A 15 -21.48 26.38 31.54
CA CYS A 15 -20.77 26.01 32.77
C CYS A 15 -19.76 27.11 33.07
N CYS A 16 -19.80 27.60 34.32
CA CYS A 16 -18.76 28.43 34.90
C CYS A 16 -17.38 27.87 34.55
N GLY A 17 -16.67 28.59 33.68
CA GLY A 17 -15.23 28.58 33.52
C GLY A 17 -14.58 27.26 33.10
N LEU A 18 -14.39 27.11 31.78
CA LEU A 18 -13.59 26.07 31.09
C LEU A 18 -14.19 24.65 31.03
N LEU A 19 -15.06 24.45 30.04
CA LEU A 19 -15.38 23.14 29.47
C LEU A 19 -14.27 22.70 28.50
N LEU A 20 -13.63 21.58 28.81
CA LEU A 20 -12.81 20.81 27.89
C LEU A 20 -13.68 20.34 26.71
N LEU A 21 -13.33 20.75 25.49
CA LEU A 21 -13.90 20.16 24.28
C LEU A 21 -13.47 18.68 24.22
N PRO A 22 -14.37 17.72 23.92
CA PRO A 22 -13.91 16.44 23.41
C PRO A 22 -13.19 16.75 22.10
N GLY A 23 -11.87 16.57 22.10
CA GLY A 23 -11.05 16.74 20.90
C GLY A 23 -11.64 15.88 19.78
N PRO A 24 -11.50 16.29 18.51
CA PRO A 24 -11.97 15.48 17.39
C PRO A 24 -11.30 14.11 17.53
N ALA A 25 -12.10 13.06 17.67
CA ALA A 25 -11.65 11.72 17.34
C ALA A 25 -10.98 11.84 15.98
N GLN A 26 -9.68 11.55 15.90
CA GLN A 26 -8.92 11.69 14.66
C GLN A 26 -9.53 10.79 13.60
N ALA A 27 -10.45 11.33 12.82
CA ALA A 27 -10.72 10.85 11.48
C ALA A 27 -9.41 11.06 10.71
N GLU A 28 -8.73 9.96 10.38
CA GLU A 28 -7.60 9.99 9.46
C GLU A 28 -8.14 10.45 8.10
N SER A 29 -8.17 11.77 7.89
CA SER A 29 -8.50 12.36 6.59
C SER A 29 -7.46 11.91 5.56
N CYS A 30 -7.95 11.59 4.36
CA CYS A 30 -7.13 11.23 3.20
C CYS A 30 -6.41 12.43 2.58
N ASP A 31 -6.59 13.64 3.15
CA ASP A 31 -6.19 14.91 2.58
C ASP A 31 -4.81 15.39 3.05
N TYR A 32 -3.81 14.51 3.08
CA TYR A 32 -2.41 14.96 3.06
C TYR A 32 -1.86 14.84 1.64
N VAL A 33 -2.20 15.83 0.82
CA VAL A 33 -1.65 16.01 -0.53
C VAL A 33 -0.23 16.58 -0.37
N SER A 34 0.79 15.76 -0.58
CA SER A 34 2.09 16.29 -1.00
C SER A 34 1.95 16.72 -2.45
N THR A 35 2.13 18.01 -2.71
CA THR A 35 2.06 18.61 -4.05
C THR A 35 3.26 18.17 -4.89
N ALA A 36 3.11 17.08 -5.62
CA ALA A 36 3.76 16.83 -6.90
C ALA A 36 2.73 16.17 -7.82
N ALA A 37 2.45 16.82 -8.95
CA ALA A 37 1.31 16.48 -9.81
C ALA A 37 1.59 15.28 -10.74
N GLY A 38 0.85 14.18 -10.53
CA GLY A 38 0.41 13.15 -11.49
C GLY A 38 1.40 12.02 -11.87
N PRO A 39 0.96 10.89 -12.46
CA PRO A 39 -0.30 10.13 -12.42
C PRO A 39 -0.18 8.90 -11.48
N CYS A 40 -1.13 7.96 -11.51
CA CYS A 40 -1.24 6.74 -10.67
C CYS A 40 -0.11 5.70 -10.78
N ASP A 41 1.09 6.10 -11.20
CA ASP A 41 2.26 5.24 -11.26
C ASP A 41 3.19 5.66 -10.14
N ALA A 42 3.09 4.99 -8.98
CA ALA A 42 4.04 5.13 -7.88
C ALA A 42 5.38 4.46 -8.22
N THR A 43 5.81 4.52 -9.48
CA THR A 43 7.03 3.90 -9.97
C THR A 43 8.22 4.81 -9.68
N ALA A 44 9.24 4.24 -9.05
CA ALA A 44 10.56 4.84 -9.05
C ALA A 44 10.97 5.06 -10.51
N THR A 45 11.07 6.32 -10.92
CA THR A 45 11.47 6.66 -12.29
C THR A 45 12.97 6.37 -12.47
N GLN A 46 13.28 5.54 -13.47
CA GLN A 46 14.58 5.17 -14.04
C GLN A 46 15.79 5.11 -13.08
N GLY A 47 16.08 3.89 -12.62
CA GLY A 47 17.43 3.45 -12.22
C GLY A 47 17.73 3.48 -10.72
N SER A 48 17.05 4.32 -9.93
CA SER A 48 17.25 4.36 -8.48
C SER A 48 16.04 4.84 -7.69
N CYS A 49 16.03 4.55 -6.39
CA CYS A 49 15.08 5.02 -5.40
C CYS A 49 15.77 5.19 -4.04
N ALA A 50 15.40 6.24 -3.31
CA ALA A 50 15.83 6.47 -1.94
C ALA A 50 14.71 7.07 -1.07
N ASP A 51 13.46 6.92 -1.54
CA ASP A 51 12.33 7.75 -1.13
C ASP A 51 11.10 6.95 -0.70
N TYR A 52 10.15 7.70 -0.17
CA TYR A 52 8.86 7.21 0.30
C TYR A 52 7.74 7.65 -0.66
N TYR A 53 7.12 6.70 -1.33
CA TYR A 53 6.08 6.91 -2.32
C TYR A 53 4.71 6.62 -1.72
N GLN A 54 3.78 7.57 -1.83
CA GLN A 54 2.38 7.37 -1.48
C GLN A 54 1.62 6.88 -2.72
N ALA A 55 0.96 5.72 -2.63
CA ALA A 55 0.19 5.14 -3.72
C ALA A 55 -1.25 4.89 -3.28
N PHE A 56 -2.23 5.40 -4.02
CA PHE A 56 -3.64 5.20 -3.71
C PHE A 56 -4.22 4.09 -4.57
N ALA A 57 -4.55 2.98 -3.92
CA ALA A 57 -5.20 1.85 -4.58
C ALA A 57 -6.62 2.24 -5.01
N ASP A 58 -7.04 1.72 -6.16
CA ASP A 58 -8.40 1.71 -6.66
C ASP A 58 -8.89 0.26 -6.79
N THR A 59 -10.09 0.05 -7.30
CA THR A 59 -10.65 -1.31 -7.49
C THR A 59 -10.02 -2.05 -8.67
N SER A 60 -9.26 -1.35 -9.52
CA SER A 60 -8.52 -1.92 -10.64
C SER A 60 -7.10 -2.30 -10.21
N TYR A 61 -6.40 -3.08 -11.03
CA TYR A 61 -5.02 -3.43 -10.71
C TYR A 61 -4.07 -2.32 -11.12
N GLN A 62 -3.28 -1.87 -10.15
CA GLN A 62 -2.14 -0.98 -10.32
C GLN A 62 -0.85 -1.74 -10.04
N TYR A 63 0.30 -1.21 -10.44
CA TYR A 63 1.55 -1.94 -10.40
C TYR A 63 2.64 -1.16 -9.67
N ILE A 64 3.50 -1.89 -8.95
CA ILE A 64 4.80 -1.39 -8.50
C ILE A 64 5.89 -2.32 -9.01
N ARG A 65 7.06 -1.74 -9.28
CA ARG A 65 8.22 -2.44 -9.82
C ARG A 65 9.47 -1.95 -9.12
N SER A 66 10.48 -2.81 -8.99
CA SER A 66 11.83 -2.36 -8.66
C SER A 66 12.34 -1.38 -9.73
N PRO A 67 13.22 -0.43 -9.37
CA PRO A 67 13.88 0.43 -10.33
C PRO A 67 14.53 -0.39 -11.44
N ASN A 68 14.42 0.10 -12.69
CA ASN A 68 14.98 -0.52 -13.89
C ASN A 68 14.34 -1.86 -14.34
N TYR A 69 13.35 -2.41 -13.64
CA TYR A 69 12.66 -3.63 -14.07
C TYR A 69 12.11 -3.48 -15.51
N PRO A 70 12.26 -4.48 -16.40
CA PRO A 70 12.78 -5.84 -16.15
C PRO A 70 14.31 -5.98 -16.30
N GLY A 71 15.04 -4.87 -16.42
CA GLY A 71 16.49 -4.82 -16.29
C GLY A 71 16.95 -4.96 -14.83
N PRO A 72 18.26 -5.14 -14.60
CA PRO A 72 18.78 -5.37 -13.26
C PRO A 72 18.64 -4.15 -12.36
N TYR A 73 18.28 -4.34 -11.10
CA TYR A 73 18.22 -3.25 -10.13
C TYR A 73 19.62 -2.81 -9.69
N ALA A 74 19.75 -1.55 -9.29
CA ALA A 74 20.98 -1.01 -8.74
C ALA A 74 21.21 -1.45 -7.28
N ASP A 75 22.47 -1.38 -6.82
CA ASP A 75 22.82 -1.57 -5.41
C ASP A 75 22.55 -0.28 -4.60
N ASN A 76 22.57 -0.37 -3.28
CA ASN A 76 22.32 0.74 -2.34
C ASN A 76 20.94 1.42 -2.52
N GLN A 77 19.91 0.65 -2.85
CA GLN A 77 18.57 1.17 -3.09
C GLN A 77 17.70 1.01 -1.85
N VAL A 78 16.85 2.00 -1.60
CA VAL A 78 15.82 1.91 -0.56
C VAL A 78 14.54 2.53 -1.09
N CYS A 79 13.65 1.70 -1.64
CA CYS A 79 12.32 2.13 -2.08
C CYS A 79 11.30 1.80 -1.01
N ARG A 80 10.38 2.73 -0.72
CA ARG A 80 9.26 2.47 0.17
C ARG A 80 7.95 2.93 -0.45
N TRP A 81 6.97 2.05 -0.54
CA TRP A 81 5.64 2.35 -1.06
C TRP A 81 4.59 2.17 0.03
N VAL A 82 3.84 3.22 0.35
CA VAL A 82 2.61 3.10 1.14
C VAL A 82 1.44 2.98 0.20
N LEU A 83 0.95 1.75 0.08
CA LEU A 83 -0.26 1.42 -0.65
C LEU A 83 -1.45 1.73 0.25
N SER A 84 -2.39 2.56 -0.23
CA SER A 84 -3.51 3.05 0.56
C SER A 84 -4.84 2.82 -0.14
N ALA A 85 -5.74 2.07 0.50
CA ALA A 85 -7.13 1.91 0.10
C ALA A 85 -8.03 3.06 0.60
N CYS A 86 -7.48 4.14 1.14
CA CYS A 86 -8.24 5.23 1.76
C CYS A 86 -9.16 5.98 0.77
N ARG A 87 -8.80 6.02 -0.52
CA ARG A 87 -9.65 6.61 -1.58
C ARG A 87 -10.70 5.64 -2.11
N CYS A 88 -10.69 4.39 -1.66
CA CYS A 88 -11.71 3.44 -2.03
C CYS A 88 -12.99 3.77 -1.29
N SER A 89 -13.97 4.21 -2.06
CA SER A 89 -15.30 4.50 -1.57
C SER A 89 -16.30 3.84 -2.50
N ASN A 90 -17.40 3.39 -1.91
CA ASN A 90 -18.59 3.02 -2.63
C ASN A 90 -19.67 4.00 -2.21
N PRO A 91 -20.06 4.96 -3.06
CA PRO A 91 -21.08 5.96 -2.70
C PRO A 91 -22.42 5.33 -2.27
N LEU A 92 -22.70 4.10 -2.72
CA LEU A 92 -23.90 3.35 -2.36
C LEU A 92 -23.76 2.60 -1.03
N ARG A 93 -22.56 2.49 -0.47
CA ARG A 93 -22.22 1.73 0.74
C ARG A 93 -21.21 2.50 1.60
N PRO A 94 -21.62 3.60 2.26
CA PRO A 94 -20.73 4.41 3.09
C PRO A 94 -20.14 3.65 4.29
N GLU A 95 -20.76 2.55 4.73
CA GLU A 95 -20.29 1.66 5.79
C GLU A 95 -19.29 0.59 5.32
N ALA A 96 -19.05 0.52 4.01
CA ALA A 96 -18.14 -0.45 3.43
C ALA A 96 -16.71 -0.27 3.97
N LYS A 97 -16.12 -1.37 4.39
CA LYS A 97 -14.71 -1.41 4.79
C LYS A 97 -13.86 -1.87 3.63
N PHE A 98 -12.66 -1.32 3.49
CA PHE A 98 -11.74 -1.66 2.42
C PHE A 98 -10.40 -2.14 2.99
N ARG A 99 -9.68 -2.91 2.18
CA ARG A 99 -8.29 -3.31 2.42
C ARG A 99 -7.51 -3.29 1.12
N VAL A 100 -6.19 -3.38 1.21
CA VAL A 100 -5.29 -3.56 0.07
C VAL A 100 -5.06 -5.05 -0.15
N GLU A 101 -5.20 -5.48 -1.39
CA GLU A 101 -4.67 -6.74 -1.89
C GLU A 101 -3.37 -6.45 -2.66
N PHE A 102 -2.31 -7.19 -2.35
CA PHE A 102 -0.99 -7.05 -2.96
C PHE A 102 -0.54 -8.42 -3.46
N GLU A 103 -0.21 -8.52 -4.74
CA GLU A 103 0.16 -9.78 -5.38
C GLU A 103 1.48 -9.63 -6.12
N VAL A 104 2.45 -10.49 -5.78
CA VAL A 104 3.72 -10.57 -6.48
C VAL A 104 3.53 -11.37 -7.77
N LEU A 105 3.87 -10.78 -8.90
CA LEU A 105 3.73 -11.39 -10.23
C LEU A 105 5.06 -11.94 -10.76
N ASP A 106 6.14 -11.25 -10.41
CA ASP A 106 7.49 -11.64 -10.80
C ASP A 106 8.48 -11.27 -9.70
N PHE A 107 9.47 -12.13 -9.48
CA PHE A 107 10.38 -12.02 -8.35
C PHE A 107 11.72 -12.73 -8.59
N GLU A 108 12.77 -11.94 -8.69
CA GLU A 108 14.15 -12.40 -8.79
C GLU A 108 15.03 -11.37 -8.07
N ILE A 109 15.41 -11.71 -6.85
CA ILE A 109 16.21 -10.91 -5.92
C ILE A 109 17.38 -11.77 -5.43
N GLN A 110 18.52 -11.18 -5.10
CA GLN A 110 19.67 -11.91 -4.57
C GLN A 110 19.27 -12.77 -3.35
N ASP A 111 19.48 -14.09 -3.44
CA ASP A 111 19.18 -15.01 -2.33
C ASP A 111 20.27 -14.91 -1.26
N SER A 112 19.86 -14.82 0.00
CA SER A 112 20.76 -14.79 1.15
C SER A 112 20.10 -15.44 2.36
N PRO A 113 20.87 -15.98 3.33
CA PRO A 113 20.30 -16.53 4.56
C PRO A 113 19.41 -15.49 5.25
N SER A 114 18.13 -15.85 5.43
CA SER A 114 17.10 -14.98 6.02
C SER A 114 16.90 -13.63 5.30
N CYS A 115 17.26 -13.51 4.02
CA CYS A 115 17.06 -12.31 3.21
C CYS A 115 17.67 -11.04 3.83
N THR A 116 18.91 -11.16 4.30
CA THR A 116 19.63 -10.11 5.02
C THR A 116 20.45 -9.19 4.11
N GLN A 117 20.65 -9.57 2.84
CA GLN A 117 21.29 -8.74 1.82
C GLN A 117 20.23 -7.90 1.09
N ASP A 118 19.69 -8.42 -0.01
CA ASP A 118 18.58 -7.82 -0.74
C ASP A 118 17.26 -8.42 -0.29
N PHE A 119 16.23 -7.59 -0.14
CA PHE A 119 14.89 -8.07 0.21
C PHE A 119 13.77 -7.16 -0.24
N VAL A 120 12.59 -7.76 -0.38
CA VAL A 120 11.30 -7.08 -0.33
C VAL A 120 10.61 -7.44 0.98
N GLU A 121 10.20 -6.44 1.76
CA GLU A 121 9.42 -6.60 2.98
C GLU A 121 8.03 -6.01 2.81
N VAL A 122 7.01 -6.73 3.26
CA VAL A 122 5.62 -6.25 3.27
C VAL A 122 5.14 -6.13 4.71
N LYS A 123 4.67 -4.95 5.11
CA LYS A 123 4.14 -4.67 6.45
C LYS A 123 2.66 -4.26 6.43
N ASP A 124 1.93 -4.71 7.44
CA ASP A 124 0.52 -4.44 7.65
C ASP A 124 0.29 -3.07 8.31
N GLY A 125 0.42 -2.01 7.52
CA GLY A 125 0.22 -0.62 7.95
C GLY A 125 1.09 0.36 7.17
N LYS A 126 0.98 1.66 7.49
CA LYS A 126 1.71 2.74 6.80
C LYS A 126 3.08 3.08 7.42
N ARG A 127 3.52 2.35 8.45
CA ARG A 127 4.67 2.72 9.29
C ARG A 127 5.72 1.61 9.33
N LEU A 128 6.99 1.98 9.51
CA LEU A 128 8.13 1.05 9.53
C LEU A 128 8.06 0.02 10.68
N TRP A 129 7.38 0.34 11.76
CA TRP A 129 7.20 -0.57 12.91
C TRP A 129 5.90 -1.37 12.88
N ALA A 130 5.16 -1.33 11.76
CA ALA A 130 3.99 -2.18 11.57
C ALA A 130 4.40 -3.67 11.56
N HIS A 131 3.42 -4.55 11.79
CA HIS A 131 3.61 -5.98 11.74
C HIS A 131 4.13 -6.41 10.36
N SER A 132 5.20 -7.19 10.32
CA SER A 132 5.79 -7.69 9.07
C SER A 132 5.18 -9.02 8.69
N PHE A 133 4.72 -9.14 7.43
CA PHE A 133 4.33 -10.42 6.85
C PHE A 133 5.56 -11.28 6.51
N GLY A 134 6.73 -10.65 6.37
CA GLY A 134 8.00 -11.32 6.09
C GLY A 134 8.92 -10.50 5.20
N GLN A 135 10.18 -10.93 5.15
CA GLN A 135 11.19 -10.49 4.19
C GLN A 135 11.41 -11.61 3.16
N TYR A 136 11.46 -11.22 1.89
CA TYR A 136 11.50 -12.15 0.76
C TYR A 136 12.69 -11.83 -0.16
N CYS A 137 13.34 -12.87 -0.67
CA CYS A 137 14.50 -12.83 -1.57
C CYS A 137 14.63 -14.15 -2.34
N GLY A 138 15.52 -14.21 -3.34
CA GLY A 138 15.66 -15.36 -4.25
C GLY A 138 14.71 -15.32 -5.45
N ASN A 139 14.43 -16.49 -6.02
CA ASN A 139 13.62 -16.65 -7.24
C ASN A 139 12.18 -17.11 -6.96
N SER A 140 11.81 -17.16 -5.69
CA SER A 140 10.43 -17.36 -5.28
C SER A 140 10.14 -16.42 -4.11
N CYS A 141 9.00 -15.74 -4.16
CA CYS A 141 8.42 -15.11 -2.97
C CYS A 141 7.91 -16.15 -1.94
N VAL A 142 8.24 -17.44 -2.15
CA VAL A 142 7.61 -18.63 -1.58
C VAL A 142 8.64 -19.45 -0.78
N LYS A 143 9.32 -18.84 0.19
CA LYS A 143 9.97 -19.58 1.27
C LYS A 143 9.10 -19.47 2.53
N GLY A 144 7.96 -20.16 2.57
CA GLY A 144 7.18 -20.34 3.81
C GLY A 144 5.69 -20.65 3.67
N ASN A 145 5.01 -20.16 2.63
CA ASN A 145 3.58 -20.33 2.41
C ASN A 145 3.27 -20.08 0.93
N SER A 146 2.58 -21.02 0.27
CA SER A 146 2.36 -21.09 -1.19
C SER A 146 1.47 -19.98 -1.78
N ASN A 147 1.50 -18.75 -1.27
CA ASN A 147 0.64 -17.68 -1.73
C ASN A 147 1.43 -16.39 -2.01
N ASN A 148 1.40 -15.95 -3.26
CA ASN A 148 1.95 -14.67 -3.71
C ASN A 148 1.01 -13.49 -3.38
N LEU A 149 -0.17 -13.75 -2.83
CA LEU A 149 -1.17 -12.76 -2.43
C LEU A 149 -1.08 -12.44 -0.92
N THR A 150 -0.85 -11.17 -0.63
CA THR A 150 -0.95 -10.57 0.71
C THR A 150 -2.19 -9.69 0.81
N GLN A 151 -2.90 -9.76 1.93
CA GLN A 151 -4.08 -8.94 2.19
C GLN A 151 -3.88 -8.17 3.49
N SER A 152 -3.99 -6.84 3.46
CA SER A 152 -3.90 -6.05 4.69
C SER A 152 -5.09 -6.27 5.60
N THR A 153 -4.89 -6.05 6.90
CA THR A 153 -5.99 -6.03 7.88
C THR A 153 -6.70 -4.68 7.89
N GLY A 154 -5.99 -3.61 7.53
CA GLY A 154 -6.50 -2.25 7.45
C GLY A 154 -6.40 -1.62 6.06
N LEU A 155 -6.39 -0.29 6.00
CA LEU A 155 -6.37 0.47 4.76
C LEU A 155 -4.99 0.59 4.11
N HIS A 156 -3.94 0.08 4.75
CA HIS A 156 -2.56 0.36 4.34
C HIS A 156 -1.68 -0.88 4.30
N LEU A 157 -0.80 -0.92 3.30
CA LEU A 157 0.42 -1.74 3.31
C LEU A 157 1.63 -0.84 3.13
N LEU A 158 2.75 -1.20 3.74
CA LEU A 158 4.05 -0.65 3.45
C LEU A 158 4.90 -1.73 2.79
N VAL A 159 5.29 -1.50 1.54
CA VAL A 159 6.23 -2.36 0.81
C VAL A 159 7.58 -1.68 0.81
N THR A 160 8.62 -2.36 1.28
CA THR A 160 10.00 -1.87 1.27
C THR A 160 10.84 -2.77 0.38
N PHE A 161 11.54 -2.19 -0.60
CA PHE A 161 12.59 -2.87 -1.35
C PHE A 161 13.92 -2.26 -0.95
N GLN A 162 14.85 -3.09 -0.50
CA GLN A 162 16.16 -2.65 -0.05
C GLN A 162 17.23 -3.56 -0.62
N THR A 163 18.30 -2.96 -1.13
CA THR A 163 19.48 -3.67 -1.64
C THR A 163 20.72 -3.36 -0.82
N ASP A 164 21.65 -4.30 -0.80
CA ASP A 164 22.92 -4.18 -0.09
C ASP A 164 23.88 -3.21 -0.79
N VAL A 165 25.10 -3.10 -0.25
CA VAL A 165 26.12 -2.20 -0.79
C VAL A 165 26.77 -2.77 -2.04
N PHE A 166 27.14 -1.89 -2.98
CA PHE A 166 27.81 -2.28 -4.23
C PHE A 166 28.91 -3.33 -4.02
N ASN A 167 28.74 -4.48 -4.68
CA ASN A 167 29.70 -5.56 -4.65
C ASN A 167 30.31 -5.79 -6.04
N ALA A 168 31.54 -5.29 -6.23
CA ALA A 168 32.28 -5.46 -7.49
C ALA A 168 32.48 -6.93 -7.91
N ARG A 169 32.32 -7.90 -6.99
CA ARG A 169 32.45 -9.33 -7.26
C ARG A 169 31.15 -9.98 -7.73
N GLN A 170 30.01 -9.30 -7.56
CA GLN A 170 28.70 -9.76 -8.00
C GLN A 170 28.03 -8.65 -8.82
N PRO A 171 28.35 -8.54 -10.13
CA PRO A 171 27.71 -7.55 -10.98
C PRO A 171 26.19 -7.75 -11.00
N GLN A 172 25.46 -6.63 -11.00
CA GLN A 172 24.00 -6.55 -10.98
C GLN A 172 23.38 -7.47 -12.03
N LYS A 173 22.75 -8.56 -11.55
CA LYS A 173 22.22 -9.63 -12.40
C LYS A 173 20.71 -9.79 -12.28
N TYR A 174 20.15 -9.46 -11.13
CA TYR A 174 18.77 -9.79 -10.80
C TYR A 174 17.82 -8.71 -11.28
N ARG A 175 16.76 -9.10 -11.99
CA ARG A 175 15.79 -8.17 -12.59
C ARG A 175 14.84 -7.50 -11.59
N GLY A 176 14.82 -7.99 -10.36
CA GLY A 176 14.03 -7.42 -9.28
C GLY A 176 12.62 -8.01 -9.21
N PHE A 177 11.61 -7.16 -9.04
CA PHE A 177 10.24 -7.62 -8.86
C PHE A 177 9.23 -6.77 -9.59
N GLN A 178 8.11 -7.41 -9.94
CA GLN A 178 6.88 -6.74 -10.32
C GLN A 178 5.74 -7.28 -9.46
N ALA A 179 4.99 -6.36 -8.86
CA ALA A 179 3.78 -6.68 -8.11
C ALA A 179 2.61 -5.83 -8.58
N ARG A 180 1.40 -6.33 -8.35
CA ARG A 180 0.17 -5.57 -8.53
C ARG A 180 -0.56 -5.39 -7.22
N TYR A 181 -1.32 -4.32 -7.12
CA TYR A 181 -2.14 -4.04 -5.96
C TYR A 181 -3.46 -3.42 -6.38
N ARG A 182 -4.46 -3.58 -5.51
CA ARG A 182 -5.77 -2.97 -5.64
C ARG A 182 -6.41 -2.87 -4.26
N CYS A 183 -7.47 -2.10 -4.14
CA CYS A 183 -8.33 -2.17 -2.98
C CYS A 183 -9.52 -3.10 -3.20
N VAL A 184 -9.93 -3.75 -2.13
CA VAL A 184 -11.09 -4.65 -2.12
C VAL A 184 -11.98 -4.32 -0.94
N GLU A 185 -13.29 -4.32 -1.22
CA GLU A 185 -14.34 -4.16 -0.24
C GLU A 185 -14.52 -5.44 0.58
N LEU A 186 -14.42 -5.34 1.91
CA LEU A 186 -14.66 -6.46 2.82
C LEU A 186 -16.14 -6.86 2.79
N GLY A 187 -16.41 -8.17 2.79
CA GLY A 187 -17.77 -8.69 2.84
C GLY A 187 -18.52 -8.69 1.51
N LYS A 188 -17.90 -8.27 0.40
CA LYS A 188 -18.34 -8.75 -0.92
C LYS A 188 -17.90 -10.20 -1.06
N LEU A 189 -18.83 -11.13 -0.80
CA LEU A 189 -18.72 -12.47 -1.37
C LEU A 189 -18.48 -12.28 -2.87
N LEU A 190 -17.41 -12.88 -3.41
CA LEU A 190 -17.28 -13.03 -4.85
C LEU A 190 -18.59 -13.67 -5.30
N ARG A 191 -19.46 -12.91 -5.97
CA ARG A 191 -20.55 -13.53 -6.70
C ARG A 191 -19.84 -14.40 -7.74
N SER A 192 -19.80 -15.70 -7.47
CA SER A 192 -19.39 -16.68 -8.47
C SER A 192 -20.09 -16.32 -9.78
N PRO A 193 -19.38 -16.20 -10.90
CA PRO A 193 -20.04 -15.97 -12.18
C PRO A 193 -20.89 -17.22 -12.48
N VAL A 194 -22.20 -17.04 -12.41
CA VAL A 194 -23.23 -17.74 -13.20
C VAL A 194 -23.07 -19.27 -13.30
N LEU A 195 -23.75 -20.00 -12.41
CA LEU A 195 -24.46 -21.22 -12.78
C LEU A 195 -25.95 -20.88 -12.90
N GLU A 196 -26.31 -20.13 -13.95
CA GLU A 196 -27.63 -20.32 -14.56
C GLU A 196 -27.47 -21.42 -15.60
N LEU A 197 -27.62 -22.66 -15.15
CA LEU A 197 -28.00 -23.76 -16.04
C LEU A 197 -29.53 -23.71 -16.15
N VAL A 198 -29.99 -23.27 -17.32
CA VAL A 198 -31.29 -23.63 -17.87
C VAL A 198 -31.29 -25.13 -18.16
#